data_AF-A0A2N7AUW1-F1
#
_entry.id   AF-A0A2N7AUW1-F1
#
_cell.length_a   1.000
_cell.length_b   1.000
_cell.length_c   1.000
_cell.angle_alpha   90.00
_cell.angle_beta   90.00
_cell.angle_gamma   90.00
#
_symmetry.space_group_name_H-M   'P 1'
#
loop_
_entity.id
_entity.type
_entity.pdbx_description
1 polymer ?
#
loop_
_entity_poly.entity_id
_entity_poly.type
_entity_poly.pdbx_seq_one_letter_code
_entity_poly.pdbx_strand_id
1 'polypeptide(L)' 'MEWKRTSIIVTMGNDMYPDNGIKRFTFNNIVADPTKEQIKQFVSGLLLLSDGDSYLGSEIVKHNIQSAE' A
#
# COMPACT_ATOMS: atom_id res chain seq x y z
N MET A 1 -8.01 11.22 -21.17
CA MET A 1 -7.86 11.30 -19.71
C MET A 1 -6.55 10.61 -19.37
N GLU A 2 -5.52 11.36 -18.97
CA GLU A 2 -4.24 10.77 -18.56
C GLU A 2 -4.42 10.12 -17.19
N TRP A 3 -4.30 8.79 -17.15
CA TRP A 3 -4.54 8.03 -15.94
C TRP A 3 -3.34 8.19 -15.00
N LYS A 4 -3.53 8.96 -13.93
CA LYS A 4 -2.55 9.11 -12.85
C LYS A 4 -2.47 7.79 -12.07
N ARG A 5 -1.32 7.11 -12.11
CA ARG A 5 -1.11 5.86 -11.36
C ARG A 5 -0.64 6.21 -9.95
N THR A 6 -1.24 5.57 -8.97
CA THR A 6 -0.82 5.69 -7.57
C THR A 6 -0.50 4.30 -7.04
N SER A 7 0.61 4.20 -6.32
CA SER A 7 0.95 3.00 -5.56
C SER A 7 0.76 3.26 -4.08
N ILE A 8 0.29 2.26 -3.36
CA ILE A 8 0.27 2.25 -1.90
C ILE A 8 1.28 1.22 -1.44
N ILE A 9 2.26 1.66 -0.68
CA ILE A 9 3.19 0.76 0.01
C ILE A 9 2.63 0.57 1.41
N VAL A 10 2.33 -0.67 1.79
CA VAL A 10 1.86 -1.03 3.12
C VAL A 10 2.96 -1.80 3.84
N THR A 11 3.34 -1.34 5.02
CA THR A 11 4.29 -2.02 5.89
C THR A 11 3.52 -2.82 6.94
N MET A 12 3.75 -4.13 6.96
CA MET A 12 3.18 -5.06 7.93
C MET A 12 4.28 -5.65 8.80
N GLY A 13 3.94 -6.00 10.03
CA GLY A 13 4.78 -6.73 10.97
C GLY A 13 4.20 -8.11 11.30
N ASN A 14 5.03 -9.15 11.28
CA ASN A 14 4.71 -10.52 11.70
C ASN A 14 6.02 -11.27 11.96
N ASP A 15 6.15 -11.97 13.09
CA ASP A 15 7.36 -12.71 13.47
C ASP A 15 7.77 -13.80 12.46
N MET A 16 6.84 -14.24 11.60
CA MET A 16 7.13 -15.20 10.52
C MET A 16 7.86 -14.56 9.32
N TYR A 17 7.94 -13.23 9.23
CA TYR A 17 8.63 -12.56 8.13
C TYR A 17 10.15 -12.56 8.32
N PRO A 18 10.91 -12.93 7.26
CA PRO A 18 12.36 -13.14 7.38
C PRO A 18 13.16 -11.85 7.64
N ASP A 19 12.63 -10.69 7.27
CA ASP A 19 13.29 -9.39 7.43
C ASP A 19 12.97 -8.74 8.78
N ASN A 20 13.43 -9.36 9.87
CA ASN A 20 13.18 -8.92 11.26
C ASN A 20 11.67 -8.74 11.57
N GLY A 21 10.86 -9.63 11.04
CA GLY A 21 9.42 -9.59 11.23
C GLY A 21 8.71 -8.47 10.48
N ILE A 22 9.34 -7.82 9.48
CA ILE A 22 8.73 -6.73 8.71
C ILE A 22 8.61 -7.13 7.24
N LYS A 23 7.49 -6.79 6.61
CA LYS A 23 7.31 -6.95 5.16
C LYS A 23 6.62 -5.73 4.56
N ARG A 24 7.10 -5.31 3.39
CA ARG A 24 6.51 -4.22 2.61
C ARG A 24 5.80 -4.77 1.39
N PHE A 25 4.52 -4.41 1.24
CA PHE A 25 3.69 -4.79 0.10
C PHE A 25 3.41 -3.55 -0.74
N THR A 26 3.71 -3.62 -2.04
CA THR A 26 3.41 -2.54 -2.98
C THR A 26 2.18 -2.89 -3.80
N PHE A 27 1.13 -2.09 -3.65
CA PHE A 27 -0.11 -2.22 -4.40
C PHE A 27 -0.19 -1.10 -5.43
N ASN A 28 -0.23 -1.45 -6.72
CA ASN A 28 -0.21 -0.48 -7.81
C ASN A 28 -1.63 -0.17 -8.33
N ASN A 29 -1.81 1.01 -8.92
CA ASN A 29 -3.03 1.43 -9.63
C ASN A 29 -4.29 1.54 -8.74
N ILE A 30 -4.13 1.89 -7.46
CA ILE A 30 -5.22 1.73 -6.48
C ILE A 30 -6.33 2.79 -6.63
N VAL A 31 -6.02 4.04 -6.98
CA VAL A 31 -6.91 5.14 -7.40
C VAL A 31 -6.03 6.39 -7.53
N ALA A 32 -6.40 7.40 -8.34
CA ALA A 32 -5.55 8.58 -8.54
C ALA A 32 -5.24 9.37 -7.25
N ASP A 33 -6.21 9.45 -6.32
CA ASP A 33 -6.02 10.11 -5.03
C ASP A 33 -6.86 9.39 -3.95
N PRO A 34 -6.34 8.31 -3.33
CA PRO A 34 -7.08 7.60 -2.30
C PRO A 34 -7.26 8.48 -1.07
N THR A 35 -8.49 8.54 -0.56
CA THR A 35 -8.78 9.20 0.71
C THR A 35 -8.20 8.40 1.88
N LYS A 36 -7.97 9.06 3.03
CA LYS A 36 -7.50 8.39 4.25
C LYS A 36 -8.41 7.24 4.68
N GLU A 37 -9.73 7.40 4.53
CA GLU A 37 -10.70 6.38 4.91
C GLU A 37 -10.64 5.15 3.99
N GLN A 38 -10.46 5.36 2.68
CA GLN A 38 -10.25 4.26 1.73
C GLN A 38 -8.98 3.47 2.04
N ILE A 39 -7.89 4.15 2.41
CA ILE A 39 -6.64 3.48 2.81
C ILE A 39 -6.86 2.69 4.09
N LYS A 40 -7.57 3.26 5.07
CA LYS A 40 -7.89 2.57 6.32
C LYS A 40 -8.74 1.32 6.09
N GLN A 41 -9.77 1.41 5.26
CA GLN A 41 -10.61 0.26 4.88
C GLN A 41 -9.79 -0.80 4.15
N PHE A 42 -8.94 -0.39 3.21
CA PHE A 42 -8.05 -1.28 2.47
C PHE A 42 -7.12 -2.05 3.40
N VAL A 43 -6.42 -1.35 4.29
CA VAL A 43 -5.53 -1.96 5.30
C VAL A 43 -6.30 -2.87 6.25
N SER A 44 -7.51 -2.47 6.68
CA SER A 44 -8.35 -3.32 7.54
C SER A 44 -8.74 -4.63 6.86
N GLY A 45 -9.03 -4.59 5.55
CA GLY A 45 -9.26 -5.79 4.76
C GLY A 45 -8.02 -6.69 4.66
N LEU A 46 -6.83 -6.11 4.48
CA LEU A 46 -5.58 -6.86 4.48
C LEU A 46 -5.31 -7.55 5.83
N LEU A 47 -5.57 -6.87 6.93
CA LEU A 47 -5.41 -7.42 8.28
C LEU A 47 -6.44 -8.52 8.59
N LEU A 48 -7.66 -8.43 8.06
CA LEU A 48 -8.67 -9.47 8.21
C LEU A 48 -8.24 -10.78 7.52
N LEU A 49 -7.52 -10.66 6.41
CA LEU A 49 -7.07 -11.78 5.59
C LEU A 49 -5.69 -12.29 5.99
N SER A 50 -4.97 -11.57 6.87
CA SER A 50 -3.65 -11.96 7.32
C SER A 50 -3.73 -12.91 8.50
N ASP A 51 -2.74 -13.79 8.63
CA ASP A 51 -2.60 -14.69 9.76
C ASP A 51 -1.66 -14.06 10.80
N GLY A 52 -2.20 -13.09 11.55
CA GLY A 52 -1.49 -12.45 12.66
C GLY A 52 -0.66 -11.22 12.31
N ASP A 53 -0.76 -10.68 11.08
CA ASP A 53 -0.03 -9.45 10.75
C ASP A 53 -0.54 -8.25 11.54
N SER A 54 0.37 -7.33 11.85
CA SER A 54 0.11 -6.02 12.44
C SER A 54 0.44 -4.91 11.43
N TYR A 55 -0.42 -3.92 11.32
CA TYR A 55 -0.17 -2.77 10.44
C TYR A 55 0.80 -1.78 11.08
N LEU A 56 1.88 -1.44 10.36
CA LEU A 56 2.94 -0.54 10.84
C LEU A 56 2.93 0.82 10.14
N GLY A 57 2.34 0.91 8.94
CA GLY A 57 2.22 2.18 8.22
C GLY A 57 1.98 2.02 6.73
N SER A 58 1.62 3.12 6.06
CA SER A 58 1.40 3.16 4.62
C SER A 58 1.97 4.42 3.99
N GLU A 59 2.51 4.30 2.79
CA GLU A 59 2.97 5.41 1.96
C GLU A 59 2.21 5.45 0.64
N ILE A 60 1.83 6.64 0.19
CA ILE A 60 1.17 6.87 -1.09
C ILE A 60 2.20 7.45 -2.06
N VAL A 61 2.50 6.71 -3.13
CA VAL A 61 3.43 7.14 -4.19
C VAL A 61 2.62 7.55 -5.42
N LYS A 62 2.71 8.81 -5.81
CA LYS A 62 2.08 9.34 -7.03
C LYS A 62 3.05 9.25 -8.20
N HIS A 63 2.71 8.46 -9.22
CA HIS A 63 3.50 8.36 -10.44
C HIS A 63 2.94 9.35 -11.46
N ASN A 64 3.74 10.38 -11.76
CA ASN A 64 3.46 11.24 -12.90
C ASN A 64 3.97 10.54 -14.16
N ILE A 65 3.17 10.55 -15.23
CA ILE A 65 3.68 10.20 -16.56
C ILE A 65 4.63 11.33 -16.92
N GLN A 66 5.95 11.12 -16.80
CA GLN A 66 6.89 11.93 -17.56
C GLN A 66 6.74 11.48 -19.01
N SER A 67 5.97 12.24 -19.79
CA SER A 67 6.08 12.20 -21.24
C SER A 67 7.54 12.55 -21.55
N ALA A 68 8.30 11.57 -22.03
CA ALA A 68 9.57 11.85 -22.68
C ALA A 68 9.25 12.65 -23.93
N GLU A 69 9.63 13.93 -23.96
CA GLU A 69 9.70 14.74 -25.18
C GLU A 69 10.81 14.22 -26.12
#